data_AF-A0A3D4SYG9-F1
#
_entry.id   AF-A0A3D4SYG9-F1
#
_cell.length_a   1.000
_cell.length_b   1.000
_cell.length_c   1.000
_cell.angle_alpha   90.00
_cell.angle_beta   90.00
_cell.angle_gamma   90.00
#
_symmetry.space_group_name_H-M   'P 1'
#
loop_
_entity.id
_entity.type
_entity.pdbx_description
1 polymer ?
#
loop_
_entity_poly.entity_id
_entity_poly.type
_entity_poly.pdbx_seq_one_letter_code
_entity_poly.pdbx_strand_id
1 'polypeptide(L)'
;GSSILNTLQQLAGAAGTALFVAVMGIGASHSNSAPPFGPMIDGVRVAFLMGAVIAAVVLVLSVLVKIDVPRGPREVTESEEQGATV
;
A
#
# COMPACT_ATOMS: atom_id res chain seq x y z
N GLY A 1 3.31 -11.14 15.48
CA GLY A 1 3.36 -9.87 14.72
C GLY A 1 3.25 -10.07 13.22
N SER A 2 4.09 -10.88 12.58
CA SER A 2 4.10 -10.96 11.10
C SER A 2 2.86 -11.61 10.49
N SER A 3 2.20 -12.55 11.18
CA SER A 3 1.01 -13.22 10.66
C SER A 3 -0.19 -12.26 10.45
N ILE A 4 -0.39 -11.27 11.34
CA ILE A 4 -1.45 -10.26 11.14
C ILE A 4 -1.11 -9.33 9.98
N LEU A 5 0.17 -8.96 9.79
CA LEU A 5 0.59 -8.14 8.65
C LEU A 5 0.39 -8.87 7.32
N ASN A 6 0.63 -10.18 7.29
CA ASN A 6 0.38 -11.02 6.12
C ASN A 6 -1.11 -11.06 5.75
N THR A 7 -2.01 -11.24 6.73
CA THR A 7 -3.47 -11.22 6.44
C THR A 7 -3.95 -9.85 5.99
N LEU A 8 -3.41 -8.76 6.57
CA LEU A 8 -3.73 -7.39 6.16
C LEU A 8 -3.23 -7.08 4.75
N GLN A 9 -2.03 -7.55 4.38
CA GLN A 9 -1.50 -7.39 3.01
C GLN A 9 -2.37 -8.12 1.98
N GLN A 10 -2.81 -9.34 2.29
CA GLN A 10 -3.72 -10.10 1.42
C GLN A 10 -5.07 -9.39 1.25
N LEU A 11 -5.65 -8.93 2.36
CA LEU A 11 -6.92 -8.18 2.34
C LEU A 11 -6.78 -6.88 1.55
N ALA A 12 -5.70 -6.13 1.76
CA ALA A 12 -5.44 -4.90 1.03
C ALA A 12 -5.31 -5.12 -0.48
N GLY A 13 -4.63 -6.21 -0.89
CA GLY A 13 -4.53 -6.60 -2.30
C GLY A 13 -5.90 -6.87 -2.92
N ALA A 14 -6.72 -7.69 -2.26
CA ALA A 14 -8.08 -8.01 -2.73
C ALA A 14 -9.00 -6.78 -2.76
N ALA A 15 -8.95 -5.93 -1.72
CA ALA A 15 -9.74 -4.70 -1.66
C ALA A 15 -9.36 -3.73 -2.79
N GLY A 16 -8.05 -3.61 -3.10
CA GLY A 16 -7.56 -2.74 -4.16
C GLY A 16 -8.11 -3.12 -5.54
N THR A 17 -8.11 -4.42 -5.88
CA THR A 17 -8.64 -4.88 -7.17
C THR A 17 -10.16 -4.70 -7.25
N ALA A 18 -10.89 -5.00 -6.16
CA ALA A 18 -12.34 -4.81 -6.09
C ALA A 18 -12.72 -3.33 -6.28
N LEU A 19 -12.03 -2.42 -5.59
CA LEU A 19 -12.22 -0.98 -5.74
C LEU A 19 -11.93 -0.54 -7.18
N PHE A 20 -10.85 -1.04 -7.78
CA PHE A 20 -10.50 -0.69 -9.16
C PHE A 20 -11.60 -1.08 -10.16
N VAL A 21 -12.13 -2.31 -10.06
CA VAL A 21 -13.24 -2.79 -10.90
C VAL A 21 -14.51 -1.97 -10.67
N ALA A 22 -14.83 -1.64 -9.41
CA ALA A 22 -16.00 -0.83 -9.08
C ALA A 22 -15.93 0.57 -9.73
N VAL A 23 -14.78 1.26 -9.62
CA VAL A 23 -14.59 2.58 -10.23
C VAL A 23 -14.63 2.51 -11.75
N MET A 24 -14.04 1.48 -12.34
CA MET A 24 -14.13 1.25 -13.80
C MET A 24 -15.58 1.12 -14.26
N GLY A 25 -16.40 0.35 -13.54
CA GLY A 25 -17.83 0.20 -13.83
C GLY A 25 -18.62 1.51 -13.70
N ILE A 26 -18.34 2.29 -12.65
CA ILE A 26 -18.93 3.62 -12.46
C ILE A 26 -18.57 4.56 -13.62
N GLY A 27 -17.29 4.63 -14.00
CA GLY A 27 -16.83 5.45 -15.11
C GLY A 27 -17.47 5.05 -16.45
N ALA A 28 -17.60 3.74 -16.71
CA ALA A 28 -18.28 3.24 -17.89
C ALA A 28 -19.77 3.59 -17.92
N SER A 29 -20.46 3.53 -16.77
CA SER A 29 -21.89 3.88 -16.68
C SER A 29 -22.19 5.37 -16.92
N HIS A 30 -21.21 6.23 -16.69
CA HIS A 30 -21.31 7.68 -16.92
C HIS A 30 -20.75 8.13 -18.28
N SER A 31 -20.28 7.20 -19.12
CA SER A 31 -19.70 7.53 -20.41
C SER A 31 -20.77 8.03 -21.40
N ASN A 32 -20.43 9.09 -22.14
CA ASN A 32 -21.20 9.54 -23.31
C ASN A 32 -20.61 9.01 -24.63
N SER A 33 -19.57 8.19 -24.57
CA SER A 33 -18.87 7.66 -25.74
C SER A 33 -19.68 6.53 -26.41
N ALA A 34 -19.58 6.43 -27.74
CA ALA A 34 -20.32 5.44 -28.49
C ALA A 34 -19.83 4.00 -28.21
N PRO A 35 -20.75 3.01 -28.11
CA PRO A 35 -20.40 1.61 -27.93
C PRO A 35 -19.75 1.01 -29.20
N PRO A 36 -19.05 -0.14 -29.08
CA PRO A 36 -18.93 -0.98 -27.87
C PRO A 36 -17.76 -0.63 -26.95
N PHE A 37 -16.71 0.05 -27.44
CA PHE A 37 -15.46 0.24 -26.69
C PHE A 37 -15.35 1.58 -25.98
N GLY A 38 -16.09 2.62 -26.41
CA GLY A 38 -16.02 3.95 -25.81
C GLY A 38 -16.23 3.96 -24.29
N PRO A 39 -17.34 3.38 -23.78
CA PRO A 39 -17.60 3.31 -22.35
C PRO A 39 -16.52 2.58 -21.55
N MET A 40 -15.91 1.54 -22.13
CA MET A 40 -14.83 0.80 -21.48
C MET A 40 -13.57 1.67 -21.31
N ILE A 41 -13.19 2.41 -22.35
CA ILE A 41 -12.01 3.30 -22.34
C ILE A 41 -12.20 4.41 -21.29
N ASP A 42 -13.38 5.02 -21.23
CA ASP A 42 -13.70 6.04 -20.23
C ASP A 42 -13.67 5.47 -18.81
N GLY A 43 -14.23 4.27 -18.60
CA GLY A 43 -14.16 3.57 -17.33
C GLY A 43 -12.74 3.33 -16.85
N VAL A 44 -11.86 2.82 -17.73
CA VAL A 44 -10.44 2.58 -17.40
C VAL A 44 -9.73 3.90 -17.06
N ARG A 45 -9.98 4.97 -17.83
CA ARG A 45 -9.38 6.29 -17.57
C ARG A 45 -9.77 6.81 -16.18
N VAL A 46 -11.04 6.72 -15.82
CA VAL A 46 -11.53 7.15 -14.50
C VAL A 46 -10.91 6.30 -13.38
N ALA A 47 -10.80 4.98 -13.56
CA ALA A 47 -10.18 4.08 -12.59
C ALA A 47 -8.69 4.42 -12.34
N PHE A 48 -7.92 4.67 -13.40
CA PHE A 48 -6.51 5.08 -13.27
C PHE A 48 -6.35 6.45 -12.63
N LEU A 49 -7.20 7.42 -12.96
CA LEU A 49 -7.17 8.74 -12.32
C LEU A 49 -7.45 8.64 -10.81
N MET A 50 -8.45 7.85 -10.40
CA MET A 50 -8.70 7.59 -8.98
C MET A 50 -7.54 6.88 -8.30
N GLY A 51 -6.95 5.88 -8.97
CA GLY A 51 -5.74 5.21 -8.47
C GLY A 51 -4.57 6.18 -8.27
N ALA A 52 -4.36 7.11 -9.20
CA ALA A 52 -3.34 8.14 -9.08
C ALA A 52 -3.60 9.09 -7.91
N VAL A 53 -4.85 9.51 -7.68
CA VAL A 53 -5.24 10.34 -6.53
C VAL A 53 -4.98 9.59 -5.21
N ILE A 54 -5.38 8.33 -5.10
CA ILE A 54 -5.13 7.51 -3.91
C ILE A 54 -3.63 7.37 -3.66
N ALA A 55 -2.84 7.06 -4.70
CA ALA A 55 -1.40 6.95 -4.59
C ALA A 55 -0.75 8.27 -4.14
N ALA A 56 -1.20 9.42 -4.65
CA ALA A 56 -0.73 10.72 -4.22
C ALA A 56 -1.04 10.99 -2.73
N VAL A 57 -2.25 10.65 -2.26
CA VAL A 57 -2.62 10.78 -0.85
C VAL A 57 -1.74 9.89 0.03
N VAL A 58 -1.55 8.62 -0.35
CA VAL A 58 -0.69 7.68 0.39
C VAL A 58 0.75 8.19 0.43
N LEU A 59 1.27 8.74 -0.67
CA LEU A 59 2.60 9.32 -0.74
C LEU A 59 2.74 10.51 0.22
N VAL A 60 1.78 11.44 0.22
CA VAL A 60 1.76 12.58 1.15
C VAL A 60 1.73 12.10 2.59
N LEU A 61 0.86 11.14 2.92
CA LEU A 61 0.80 10.56 4.26
C LEU A 61 2.11 9.88 4.65
N SER A 62 2.74 9.15 3.74
CA SER A 62 4.03 8.49 3.98
C SER A 62 5.14 9.49 4.32
N VAL A 63 5.12 10.70 3.77
CA VAL A 63 6.10 11.75 4.07
C VAL A 63 5.80 12.43 5.42
N LEU A 64 4.53 12.53 5.80
CA LEU A 64 4.10 13.18 7.05
C LEU A 64 4.22 12.27 8.28
N VAL A 65 4.14 10.95 8.11
CA VAL A 65 4.23 9.99 9.21
C VAL A 65 5.69 9.87 9.69
N LYS A 66 5.94 10.30 10.92
CA LYS A 66 7.22 10.20 11.60
C LYS A 66 7.25 8.91 12.41
N ILE A 67 8.03 7.92 11.98
CA ILE A 67 8.21 6.66 12.73
C ILE A 67 9.40 6.84 13.67
N ASP A 68 9.13 7.09 14.95
CA ASP A 68 10.15 7.02 16.00
C ASP A 68 10.38 5.55 16.32
N VAL A 69 11.49 4.98 15.83
CA VAL A 69 11.95 3.64 16.22
C VAL A 69 12.63 3.78 17.59
N PRO A 70 12.08 3.19 18.68
CA PRO A 70 12.77 3.19 19.96
C PRO A 70 14.08 2.42 19.79
N ARG A 71 15.22 3.12 19.88
CA ARG A 71 16.52 2.46 19.96
C ARG A 71 16.58 1.79 21.32
N GLY A 72 16.39 0.47 21.35
CA GLY A 72 16.61 -0.33 22.55
C GLY A 72 18.05 -0.13 23.06
N PRO A 73 18.27 -0.16 24.38
CA PRO A 73 19.63 -0.10 24.95
C PRO A 73 20.50 -1.11 24.24
N ARG A 74 21.65 -0.66 23.71
CA ARG A 74 22.65 -1.61 23.19
C ARG A 74 23.09 -2.42 24.39
N GLU A 75 22.72 -3.70 24.45
CA GLU A 75 23.49 -4.66 25.21
C GLU A 75 24.88 -4.61 24.60
N VAL A 76 25.76 -3.88 25.28
CA VAL A 76 27.19 -4.01 25.11
C VAL A 76 27.43 -5.44 25.58
N THR A 77 27.57 -6.37 24.65
CA THR A 77 28.21 -7.64 24.97
C THR A 77 29.65 -7.25 25.32
N GLU A 78 29.85 -6.88 26.58
CA GLU A 78 31.13 -6.98 27.24
C GLU A 78 31.48 -8.46 27.18
N SER A 79 32.16 -8.85 26.10
CA SER A 79 33.08 -9.97 26.11
C SER A 79 34.26 -9.57 26.99
N GLU A 80 33.97 -9.45 28.29
CA GLU A 80 34.96 -9.42 29.35
C GLU A 80 35.18 -10.87 29.81
N GLU A 81 36.45 -11.21 30.00
CA GLU A 81 36.89 -12.38 30.78
C GLU A 81 36.62 -13.79 30.25
N GLN A 82 37.15 -14.07 29.06
CA GLN A 82 37.71 -15.39 28.76
C GLN A 82 39.19 -15.16 28.42
N GLY A 83 40.09 -14.83 29.36
CA GLY A 83 40.22 -15.52 30.64
C GLY A 83 40.69 -16.95 30.35
N ALA A 84 41.83 -17.13 29.68
CA ALA A 84 43.11 -17.23 30.39
C ALA A 84 43.08 -18.31 31.49
N THR A 85 42.90 -19.57 31.11
CA THR A 85 43.47 -20.69 31.85
C THR A 85 44.24 -21.56 30.87
N VAL A 86 45.56 -21.39 30.99
CA VAL A 86 46.66 -22.18 30.44
C VAL A 86 46.58 -23.62 30.95
#